data_AF-A0A449BMV2-F1
#
_entry.id   AF-A0A449BMV2-F1
#
_cell.length_a   1.000
_cell.length_b   1.000
_cell.length_c   1.000
_cell.angle_alpha   90.00
_cell.angle_beta   90.00
_cell.angle_gamma   90.00
#
_symmetry.space_group_name_H-M   'P 1'
#
loop_
_entity.id
_entity.type
_entity.pdbx_description
1 polymer ?
#
loop_
_entity_poly.entity_id
_entity_poly.type
_entity_poly.pdbx_seq_one_letter_code
_entity_poly.pdbx_strand_id
1 'polypeptide(L)'
;MNKIYIKVALALLALSGYMQNGAYASEAVEKGCTENCSLRHRPLSVYQQYKEETNGNIDEAIEALTYSENSKDILLKLADADVQEFSDYGIESDRILYIKKIGNMNIGRLDITIPYSSKYKNAVRQYWDYKYDKNPDEKIINGKVARLYCKDKVLIEKLNTDPDNTSNKKIYSLASRNYNDDMTVIICPSRVLDFDGEINKETELEDVYKNQKLIETDIHPVEALNKYGDNIAGFIIKNDEKYDQVRITYINAIYDNGNPNEVSRNLKHRTDEFKKITELSKKITPNNE
;
A
#
# COMPACT_ATOMS: atom_id res chain seq x y z
N MET A 1 -32.28 0.37 12.42
CA MET A 1 -31.24 -0.30 11.61
C MET A 1 -29.88 0.29 11.97
N ASN A 2 -28.92 -0.52 12.40
CA ASN A 2 -27.60 -0.04 12.80
C ASN A 2 -26.77 0.32 11.54
N LYS A 3 -26.25 1.55 11.47
CA LYS A 3 -25.47 2.05 10.32
C LYS A 3 -24.20 1.22 10.06
N ILE A 4 -23.61 0.63 11.11
CA ILE A 4 -22.43 -0.23 11.00
C ILE A 4 -22.80 -1.54 10.27
N TYR A 5 -23.92 -2.16 10.66
CA TYR A 5 -24.39 -3.43 10.07
C TYR A 5 -24.67 -3.31 8.57
N ILE A 6 -25.21 -2.17 8.12
CA ILE A 6 -25.44 -1.89 6.69
C ILE A 6 -24.11 -1.76 5.92
N LYS A 7 -23.10 -1.07 6.50
CA LYS A 7 -21.77 -0.96 5.89
C LYS A 7 -21.08 -2.33 5.78
N VAL A 8 -21.14 -3.14 6.84
CA VAL A 8 -20.58 -4.50 6.85
C VAL A 8 -21.29 -5.40 5.82
N ALA A 9 -22.62 -5.37 5.77
CA ALA A 9 -23.39 -6.14 4.76
C ALA A 9 -23.07 -5.72 3.32
N LEU A 10 -22.88 -4.42 3.05
CA LEU A 10 -22.45 -3.93 1.73
C LEU A 10 -21.01 -4.35 1.39
N ALA A 11 -20.09 -4.34 2.35
CA ALA A 11 -18.73 -4.84 2.16
C ALA A 11 -18.71 -6.36 1.87
N LEU A 12 -19.55 -7.13 2.58
CA LEU A 12 -19.73 -8.56 2.35
C LEU A 12 -20.30 -8.86 0.95
N LEU A 13 -21.31 -8.10 0.51
CA LEU A 13 -21.88 -8.24 -0.85
C LEU A 13 -20.86 -7.86 -1.94
N ALA A 14 -20.03 -6.84 -1.71
CA ALA A 14 -18.94 -6.48 -2.61
C ALA A 14 -17.89 -7.59 -2.71
N LEU A 15 -17.53 -8.22 -1.58
CA LEU A 15 -16.60 -9.36 -1.53
C LEU A 15 -17.18 -10.62 -2.21
N SER A 16 -18.44 -10.98 -1.92
CA SER A 16 -19.06 -12.18 -2.49
C SER A 16 -19.26 -12.07 -4.02
N GLY A 17 -19.67 -10.90 -4.50
CA GLY A 17 -19.73 -10.61 -5.94
C GLY A 17 -18.35 -10.65 -6.61
N TYR A 18 -17.29 -10.21 -5.90
CA TYR A 18 -15.92 -10.30 -6.42
C TYR A 18 -15.42 -11.74 -6.55
N MET A 19 -15.74 -12.60 -5.57
CA MET A 19 -15.35 -14.01 -5.58
C MET A 19 -16.07 -14.80 -6.67
N GLN A 20 -17.36 -14.51 -6.94
CA GLN A 20 -18.09 -15.13 -8.05
C GLN A 20 -17.61 -14.65 -9.43
N ASN A 21 -17.17 -13.40 -9.58
CA ASN A 21 -16.61 -12.89 -10.84
C ASN A 21 -15.29 -13.58 -11.25
N GLY A 22 -14.60 -14.28 -10.33
CA GLY A 22 -13.45 -15.12 -10.64
C GLY A 22 -13.76 -16.30 -11.58
N ALA A 23 -15.02 -16.73 -11.67
CA ALA A 23 -15.47 -17.81 -12.54
C ALA A 23 -16.06 -17.35 -13.88
N TYR A 24 -16.45 -16.08 -14.01
CA TYR A 24 -17.21 -15.56 -15.17
C TYR A 24 -16.47 -14.51 -16.02
N ALA A 25 -15.39 -13.90 -15.53
CA ALA A 25 -14.67 -12.84 -16.24
C ALA A 25 -13.54 -13.33 -17.17
N SER A 26 -13.51 -14.61 -17.57
CA SER A 26 -12.47 -15.14 -18.47
C SER A 26 -12.69 -14.83 -19.96
N GLU A 27 -13.91 -14.52 -20.39
CA GLU A 27 -14.23 -14.25 -21.80
C GLU A 27 -15.23 -13.10 -22.00
N ALA A 28 -14.71 -11.94 -22.42
CA ALA A 28 -15.49 -10.88 -23.07
C ALA A 28 -14.61 -10.11 -24.07
N VAL A 29 -14.20 -10.81 -25.13
CA VAL A 29 -13.71 -10.37 -26.44
C VAL A 29 -13.19 -8.91 -26.54
N GLU A 30 -11.87 -8.80 -26.57
CA GLU A 30 -11.14 -7.70 -27.21
C GLU A 30 -11.50 -7.66 -28.71
N LYS A 31 -12.06 -6.54 -29.19
CA LYS A 31 -12.40 -6.37 -30.61
C LYS A 31 -11.66 -5.16 -31.20
N GLY A 32 -10.63 -5.44 -31.97
CA GLY A 32 -10.00 -4.50 -32.90
C GLY A 32 -8.67 -3.90 -32.43
N CYS A 33 -7.57 -4.62 -32.71
CA CYS A 33 -6.53 -4.14 -33.63
C CYS A 33 -5.65 -5.31 -34.08
N THR A 34 -5.29 -5.33 -35.36
CA THR A 34 -4.61 -6.46 -36.02
C THR A 34 -3.09 -6.36 -35.97
N GLU A 35 -2.48 -7.52 -35.74
CA GLU A 35 -1.13 -7.95 -36.18
C GLU A 35 0.12 -7.36 -35.51
N ASN A 36 1.07 -8.27 -35.26
CA ASN A 36 2.46 -8.06 -34.82
C ASN A 36 2.71 -7.54 -33.40
N CYS A 37 2.45 -8.38 -32.39
CA CYS A 37 3.27 -8.40 -31.19
C CYS A 37 3.49 -9.84 -30.69
N SER A 38 4.72 -10.15 -30.23
CA SER A 38 5.18 -11.50 -29.91
C SER A 38 4.47 -12.09 -28.67
N LEU A 39 3.60 -13.08 -28.91
CA LEU A 39 2.91 -13.85 -27.87
C LEU A 39 3.87 -14.72 -27.04
N ARG A 40 4.46 -14.14 -25.97
CA ARG A 40 5.01 -14.90 -24.84
C ARG A 40 4.60 -14.23 -23.51
N HIS A 41 4.01 -15.04 -22.63
CA HIS A 41 3.51 -14.69 -21.29
C HIS A 41 2.31 -13.71 -21.23
N ARG A 42 1.10 -14.26 -21.42
CA ARG A 42 -0.07 -13.76 -20.67
C ARG A 42 0.24 -13.91 -19.17
N PRO A 43 0.08 -12.88 -18.32
CA PRO A 43 0.22 -13.07 -16.88
C PRO A 43 -0.88 -14.01 -16.39
N LEU A 44 -0.54 -14.96 -15.52
CA LEU A 44 -1.56 -15.61 -14.69
C LEU A 44 -2.29 -14.53 -13.88
N SER A 45 -3.58 -14.76 -13.61
CA SER A 45 -4.32 -13.88 -12.71
C SER A 45 -3.66 -13.91 -11.33
N VAL A 46 -3.77 -12.84 -10.55
CA VAL A 46 -3.19 -12.76 -9.19
C VAL A 46 -3.60 -13.98 -8.35
N TYR A 47 -4.86 -14.42 -8.45
CA TYR A 47 -5.38 -15.60 -7.76
C TYR A 47 -4.76 -16.92 -8.24
N GLN A 48 -4.38 -17.04 -9.51
CA GLN A 48 -3.66 -18.21 -10.02
C GLN A 48 -2.20 -18.20 -9.59
N GLN A 49 -1.56 -17.02 -9.54
CA GLN A 49 -0.18 -16.84 -9.09
C GLN A 49 -0.01 -17.15 -7.60
N TYR A 50 -1.01 -16.78 -6.78
CA TYR A 50 -0.98 -16.92 -5.32
C TYR A 50 -2.08 -17.84 -4.79
N LYS A 51 -2.34 -18.94 -5.52
CA LYS A 51 -3.40 -19.91 -5.19
C LYS A 51 -3.11 -20.65 -3.87
N GLU A 52 -1.87 -20.71 -3.44
CA GLU A 52 -1.49 -21.38 -2.20
C GLU A 52 -1.57 -20.46 -0.98
N GLU A 53 -1.57 -19.15 -1.20
CA GLU A 53 -1.65 -18.10 -0.19
C GLU A 53 -3.09 -17.57 0.00
N THR A 54 -4.05 -17.96 -0.84
CA THR A 54 -5.47 -17.59 -0.63
C THR A 54 -6.03 -18.22 0.64
N ASN A 55 -6.69 -17.41 1.46
CA ASN A 55 -7.51 -17.88 2.58
C ASN A 55 -9.00 -17.68 2.28
N GLY A 56 -9.83 -18.66 2.63
CA GLY A 56 -11.29 -18.61 2.53
C GLY A 56 -11.99 -18.16 3.82
N ASN A 57 -11.26 -17.96 4.93
CA ASN A 57 -11.83 -17.43 6.17
C ASN A 57 -12.34 -15.99 5.94
N ILE A 58 -13.67 -15.83 6.01
CA ILE A 58 -14.37 -14.57 5.79
C ILE A 58 -14.15 -13.62 6.97
N ASP A 59 -14.15 -14.12 8.21
CA ASP A 59 -14.03 -13.32 9.41
C ASP A 59 -12.60 -12.74 9.53
N GLU A 60 -11.56 -13.52 9.24
CA GLU A 60 -10.18 -13.02 9.08
C GLU A 60 -10.08 -11.91 8.02
N ALA A 61 -10.80 -12.05 6.89
CA ALA A 61 -10.81 -11.05 5.83
C ALA A 61 -11.57 -9.76 6.22
N ILE A 62 -12.60 -9.84 7.07
CA ILE A 62 -13.30 -8.68 7.65
C ILE A 62 -12.36 -7.92 8.59
N GLU A 63 -11.63 -8.61 9.46
CA GLU A 63 -10.74 -7.93 10.41
C GLU A 63 -9.51 -7.31 9.71
N ALA A 64 -8.96 -8.00 8.70
CA ALA A 64 -7.96 -7.42 7.80
C ALA A 64 -8.49 -6.17 7.06
N LEU A 65 -9.76 -6.18 6.63
CA LEU A 65 -10.42 -5.01 6.03
C LEU A 65 -10.49 -3.85 7.04
N THR A 66 -11.00 -4.09 8.26
CA THR A 66 -11.07 -3.09 9.34
C THR A 66 -9.71 -2.45 9.63
N TYR A 67 -8.66 -3.26 9.77
CA TYR A 67 -7.29 -2.79 9.99
C TYR A 67 -6.73 -1.95 8.82
N SER A 68 -7.03 -2.36 7.58
CA SER A 68 -6.64 -1.60 6.38
C SER A 68 -7.38 -0.28 6.23
N GLU A 69 -8.66 -0.23 6.61
CA GLU A 69 -9.50 0.98 6.57
C GLU A 69 -9.05 2.00 7.63
N ASN A 70 -8.74 1.54 8.85
CA ASN A 70 -8.14 2.39 9.88
C ASN A 70 -6.82 3.02 9.39
N SER A 71 -5.96 2.23 8.75
CA SER A 71 -4.69 2.72 8.19
C SER A 71 -4.92 3.71 7.05
N LYS A 72 -5.91 3.48 6.18
CA LYS A 72 -6.31 4.40 5.12
C LYS A 72 -6.78 5.75 5.67
N ASP A 73 -7.61 5.76 6.70
CA ASP A 73 -8.15 7.00 7.27
C ASP A 73 -7.06 7.87 7.92
N ILE A 74 -6.03 7.27 8.52
CA ILE A 74 -4.84 7.99 9.01
C ILE A 74 -3.98 8.52 7.86
N LEU A 75 -3.72 7.69 6.84
CA LEU A 75 -2.91 8.08 5.68
C LEU A 75 -3.55 9.24 4.90
N LEU A 76 -4.88 9.24 4.75
CA LEU A 76 -5.65 10.36 4.19
C LEU A 76 -5.43 11.65 4.97
N LYS A 77 -5.56 11.59 6.31
CA LYS A 77 -5.39 12.77 7.17
C LYS A 77 -3.97 13.34 7.13
N LEU A 78 -2.94 12.51 6.98
CA LEU A 78 -1.57 12.98 6.77
C LEU A 78 -1.36 13.65 5.40
N ALA A 79 -2.13 13.25 4.38
CA ALA A 79 -2.05 13.84 3.04
C ALA A 79 -2.81 15.18 2.93
N ASP A 80 -3.92 15.30 3.67
CA ASP A 80 -4.74 16.52 3.71
C ASP A 80 -4.26 17.55 4.77
N ALA A 81 -3.34 17.17 5.68
CA ALA A 81 -2.66 18.09 6.60
C ALA A 81 -1.74 19.10 5.86
N ASP A 82 -1.55 20.29 6.45
CA ASP A 82 -0.82 21.38 5.79
C ASP A 82 0.67 21.02 5.61
N VAL A 83 1.21 21.24 4.41
CA VAL A 83 2.62 21.02 4.10
C VAL A 83 3.58 21.85 4.97
N GLN A 84 3.13 23.02 5.47
CA GLN A 84 3.89 23.83 6.42
C GLN A 84 4.09 23.14 7.78
N GLU A 85 3.24 22.17 8.12
CA GLU A 85 3.44 21.33 9.31
C GLU A 85 4.66 20.42 9.17
N PHE A 86 5.18 20.17 7.96
CA PHE A 86 6.19 19.14 7.65
C PHE A 86 7.52 19.63 7.05
N SER A 87 7.76 20.94 6.90
CA SER A 87 8.91 21.45 6.12
C SER A 87 10.12 21.94 6.95
N ASP A 88 11.28 21.29 6.78
CA ASP A 88 12.61 21.87 7.00
C ASP A 88 13.43 21.96 5.68
N TYR A 89 13.06 21.14 4.68
CA TYR A 89 13.44 21.12 3.26
C TYR A 89 12.18 20.63 2.48
N GLY A 90 12.06 20.69 1.14
CA GLY A 90 12.89 21.27 0.07
C GLY A 90 12.25 21.04 -1.33
N ILE A 91 12.60 21.85 -2.36
CA ILE A 91 11.93 21.85 -3.69
C ILE A 91 12.88 21.46 -4.84
N GLU A 92 12.44 20.53 -5.70
CA GLU A 92 12.87 20.42 -7.10
C GLU A 92 11.67 20.58 -8.05
N SER A 93 11.89 20.90 -9.33
CA SER A 93 10.84 21.46 -10.20
C SER A 93 9.60 20.58 -10.48
N ASP A 94 9.72 19.26 -10.33
CA ASP A 94 8.66 18.26 -10.58
C ASP A 94 8.24 17.48 -9.31
N ARG A 95 8.93 17.73 -8.19
CA ARG A 95 8.82 16.94 -6.95
C ARG A 95 9.11 17.77 -5.70
N ILE A 96 8.27 17.63 -4.68
CA ILE A 96 8.49 18.29 -3.38
C ILE A 96 8.65 17.23 -2.30
N LEU A 97 9.78 17.28 -1.61
CA LEU A 97 10.10 16.40 -0.49
C LEU A 97 10.03 17.20 0.80
N TYR A 98 9.22 16.73 1.74
CA TYR A 98 9.10 17.26 3.08
C TYR A 98 9.56 16.18 4.07
N ILE A 99 10.41 16.55 5.03
CA ILE A 99 10.84 15.67 6.13
C ILE A 99 10.85 16.49 7.41
N LYS A 100 10.23 15.97 8.47
CA LYS A 100 10.24 16.59 9.81
C LYS A 100 10.09 15.57 10.93
N LYS A 101 10.72 15.83 12.07
CA LYS A 101 10.50 15.08 13.32
C LYS A 101 9.54 15.86 14.22
N ILE A 102 8.46 15.21 14.67
CA ILE A 102 7.47 15.75 15.61
C ILE A 102 7.28 14.71 16.71
N GLY A 103 7.81 15.01 17.91
CA GLY A 103 7.92 14.03 18.99
C GLY A 103 8.85 12.88 18.60
N ASN A 104 8.36 11.65 18.74
CA ASN A 104 9.04 10.44 18.29
C ASN A 104 8.76 10.11 16.81
N MET A 105 7.81 10.80 16.16
CA MET A 105 7.45 10.51 14.76
C MET A 105 8.33 11.29 13.78
N ASN A 106 9.00 10.60 12.85
CA ASN A 106 9.70 11.19 11.73
C ASN A 106 8.89 11.01 10.44
N ILE A 107 8.24 12.07 9.99
CA ILE A 107 7.34 12.08 8.83
C ILE A 107 8.12 12.49 7.59
N GLY A 108 8.02 11.67 6.54
CA GLY A 108 8.45 12.02 5.20
C GLY A 108 7.25 12.04 4.25
N ARG A 109 7.14 13.08 3.42
CA ARG A 109 6.13 13.23 2.37
C ARG A 109 6.80 13.60 1.06
N LEU A 110 6.43 12.93 -0.01
CA LEU A 110 6.94 13.14 -1.37
C LEU A 110 5.75 13.37 -2.30
N ASP A 111 5.61 14.60 -2.78
CA ASP A 111 4.61 15.00 -3.77
C ASP A 111 5.24 15.00 -5.17
N ILE A 112 4.57 14.36 -6.14
CA ILE A 112 4.99 14.22 -7.53
C ILE A 112 3.80 14.52 -8.45
N THR A 113 4.06 15.19 -9.57
CA THR A 113 3.08 15.37 -10.66
C THR A 113 3.52 14.60 -11.90
N ILE A 114 2.62 13.81 -12.48
CA ILE A 114 2.78 13.13 -13.77
C ILE A 114 1.84 13.79 -14.78
N PRO A 115 2.34 14.33 -15.91
CA PRO A 115 1.51 14.84 -16.99
C PRO A 115 0.55 13.80 -17.58
N TYR A 116 -0.58 14.29 -18.06
CA TYR A 116 -1.71 13.58 -18.67
C TYR A 116 -2.49 12.68 -17.69
N SER A 117 -3.74 13.07 -17.43
CA SER A 117 -4.75 12.31 -16.66
C SER A 117 -4.88 10.86 -17.13
N SER A 118 -4.76 10.63 -18.45
CA SER A 118 -4.73 9.30 -19.08
C SER A 118 -3.72 8.32 -18.48
N LYS A 119 -2.64 8.80 -17.84
CA LYS A 119 -1.65 7.95 -17.15
C LYS A 119 -2.15 7.37 -15.83
N TYR A 120 -3.26 7.84 -15.25
CA TYR A 120 -3.76 7.45 -13.93
C TYR A 120 -3.83 5.93 -13.73
N LYS A 121 -4.48 5.22 -14.65
CA LYS A 121 -4.61 3.75 -14.59
C LYS A 121 -3.26 3.03 -14.70
N ASN A 122 -2.30 3.57 -15.44
CA ASN A 122 -0.93 3.02 -15.52
C ASN A 122 -0.18 3.28 -14.21
N ALA A 123 -0.23 4.51 -13.67
CA ALA A 123 0.37 4.84 -12.38
C ALA A 123 -0.14 3.91 -11.28
N VAL A 124 -1.46 3.80 -11.10
CA VAL A 124 -2.07 2.88 -10.12
C VAL A 124 -1.62 1.44 -10.32
N ARG A 125 -1.43 0.97 -11.56
CA ARG A 125 -0.93 -0.39 -11.86
C ARG A 125 0.55 -0.58 -11.51
N GLN A 126 1.39 0.44 -11.68
CA GLN A 126 2.83 0.34 -11.41
C GLN A 126 3.16 0.51 -9.92
N TYR A 127 2.42 1.36 -9.19
CA TYR A 127 2.58 1.54 -7.75
C TYR A 127 1.92 0.40 -6.94
N TRP A 128 0.79 -0.16 -7.39
CA TRP A 128 0.19 -1.37 -6.81
C TRP A 128 0.74 -2.63 -7.48
N ASP A 129 2.04 -2.87 -7.32
CA ASP A 129 2.70 -4.06 -7.83
C ASP A 129 3.47 -4.81 -6.74
N TYR A 130 2.84 -5.87 -6.25
CA TYR A 130 3.40 -6.85 -5.32
C TYR A 130 3.66 -8.21 -5.99
N LYS A 131 3.47 -8.32 -7.32
CA LYS A 131 3.66 -9.60 -8.01
C LYS A 131 5.11 -10.04 -7.92
N TYR A 132 5.34 -11.34 -7.78
CA TYR A 132 6.70 -11.87 -7.58
C TYR A 132 7.57 -11.80 -8.84
N ASP A 133 6.98 -11.59 -10.03
CA ASP A 133 7.61 -11.76 -11.35
C ASP A 133 8.56 -10.63 -11.81
N LYS A 134 8.52 -9.43 -11.21
CA LYS A 134 9.59 -8.42 -11.40
C LYS A 134 10.77 -8.62 -10.45
N ASN A 135 11.94 -8.07 -10.81
CA ASN A 135 13.09 -7.93 -9.92
C ASN A 135 12.67 -7.25 -8.60
N PRO A 136 13.02 -7.79 -7.41
CA PRO A 136 12.67 -7.17 -6.12
C PRO A 136 13.18 -5.72 -6.01
N ASP A 137 14.36 -5.43 -6.54
CA ASP A 137 14.96 -4.09 -6.46
C ASP A 137 14.14 -3.01 -7.19
N GLU A 138 13.32 -3.39 -8.17
CA GLU A 138 12.47 -2.46 -8.94
C GLU A 138 11.09 -2.23 -8.32
N LYS A 139 10.69 -3.03 -7.34
CA LYS A 139 9.38 -2.90 -6.68
C LYS A 139 9.44 -1.92 -5.53
N ILE A 140 8.27 -1.35 -5.24
CA ILE A 140 8.01 -0.54 -4.05
C ILE A 140 7.38 -1.43 -2.96
N ILE A 141 6.36 -2.22 -3.30
CA ILE A 141 5.77 -3.20 -2.39
C ILE A 141 6.64 -4.46 -2.41
N ASN A 142 7.53 -4.57 -1.44
CA ASN A 142 8.51 -5.65 -1.31
C ASN A 142 8.18 -6.64 -0.21
N GLY A 143 8.46 -7.91 -0.50
CA GLY A 143 8.29 -9.06 0.40
C GLY A 143 7.67 -10.24 -0.34
N LYS A 144 7.47 -11.34 0.40
CA LYS A 144 6.76 -12.53 -0.07
C LYS A 144 5.28 -12.39 0.31
N VAL A 145 4.36 -12.85 -0.52
CA VAL A 145 2.95 -12.95 -0.13
C VAL A 145 2.80 -14.07 0.90
N ALA A 146 2.25 -13.75 2.07
CA ALA A 146 1.91 -14.70 3.12
C ALA A 146 0.41 -15.03 3.14
N ARG A 147 -0.43 -14.06 2.74
CA ARG A 147 -1.88 -14.25 2.59
C ARG A 147 -2.42 -13.40 1.45
N LEU A 148 -3.28 -13.97 0.60
CA LEU A 148 -4.09 -13.22 -0.36
C LEU A 148 -5.57 -13.27 0.07
N TYR A 149 -6.10 -12.15 0.56
CA TYR A 149 -7.54 -12.01 0.85
C TYR A 149 -8.31 -11.70 -0.42
N CYS A 150 -7.80 -10.75 -1.19
CA CYS A 150 -8.28 -10.44 -2.55
C CYS A 150 -7.18 -9.73 -3.35
N LYS A 151 -7.38 -9.52 -4.65
CA LYS A 151 -6.41 -8.83 -5.52
C LYS A 151 -5.94 -7.45 -5.01
N ASP A 152 -6.72 -6.83 -4.12
CA ASP A 152 -6.51 -5.49 -3.55
C ASP A 152 -6.13 -5.52 -2.06
N LYS A 153 -6.02 -6.69 -1.42
CA LYS A 153 -5.66 -6.85 0.01
C LYS A 153 -4.80 -8.10 0.22
N VAL A 154 -3.56 -7.89 0.64
CA VAL A 154 -2.52 -8.92 0.69
C VAL A 154 -1.62 -8.73 1.91
N LEU A 155 -1.39 -9.81 2.67
CA LEU A 155 -0.45 -9.81 3.79
C LEU A 155 0.94 -10.16 3.26
N ILE A 156 1.92 -9.31 3.55
CA ILE A 156 3.28 -9.43 3.06
C ILE A 156 4.22 -9.83 4.20
N GLU A 157 4.92 -10.95 4.02
CA GLU A 157 6.10 -11.35 4.78
C GLU A 157 7.29 -10.49 4.29
N LYS A 158 7.76 -9.58 5.14
CA LYS A 158 8.95 -8.77 4.91
C LYS A 158 10.17 -9.56 5.36
N LEU A 159 11.20 -9.61 4.52
CA LEU A 159 12.51 -10.07 4.93
C LEU A 159 13.02 -9.17 6.05
N ASN A 160 13.45 -9.76 7.16
CA ASN A 160 14.12 -9.03 8.23
C ASN A 160 15.48 -8.53 7.70
N THR A 161 15.61 -7.23 7.48
CA THR A 161 16.81 -6.60 6.88
C THR A 161 17.84 -6.18 7.93
N ASP A 162 17.72 -6.65 9.16
CA ASP A 162 18.65 -6.38 10.24
C ASP A 162 19.85 -7.33 10.20
N PRO A 163 21.07 -6.87 9.84
CA PRO A 163 22.25 -7.72 9.76
C PRO A 163 22.77 -8.18 11.12
N ASP A 164 22.41 -7.50 12.21
CA ASP A 164 22.83 -7.84 13.58
C ASP A 164 21.86 -8.85 14.22
N ASN A 165 20.71 -9.11 13.59
CA ASN A 165 19.64 -9.91 14.16
C ASN A 165 19.76 -11.37 13.72
N THR A 166 20.26 -12.21 14.63
CA THR A 166 20.36 -13.68 14.45
C THR A 166 19.01 -14.41 14.48
N SER A 167 17.89 -13.72 14.72
CA SER A 167 16.57 -14.35 14.67
C SER A 167 16.02 -14.43 13.24
N ASN A 168 15.61 -15.63 12.84
CA ASN A 168 14.81 -15.88 11.64
C ASN A 168 13.36 -15.35 11.77
N LYS A 169 13.12 -14.31 12.59
CA LYS A 169 11.79 -13.80 12.89
C LYS A 169 11.20 -13.14 11.65
N LYS A 170 10.11 -13.72 11.16
CA LYS A 170 9.33 -13.21 10.03
C LYS A 170 8.48 -12.03 10.49
N ILE A 171 8.49 -10.96 9.70
CA ILE A 171 7.75 -9.72 9.97
C ILE A 171 6.61 -9.65 8.97
N TYR A 172 5.38 -9.44 9.44
CA TYR A 172 4.20 -9.39 8.57
C TYR A 172 3.54 -8.03 8.61
N SER A 173 3.17 -7.50 7.45
CA SER A 173 2.49 -6.21 7.32
C SER A 173 1.45 -6.26 6.20
N LEU A 174 0.26 -5.72 6.46
CA LEU A 174 -0.83 -5.71 5.50
C LEU A 174 -0.61 -4.61 4.45
N ALA A 175 -0.68 -4.98 3.17
CA ALA A 175 -0.77 -4.03 2.07
C ALA A 175 -2.20 -4.03 1.51
N SER A 176 -2.70 -2.86 1.12
CA SER A 176 -4.03 -2.77 0.48
C SER A 176 -4.11 -1.66 -0.56
N ARG A 177 -5.04 -1.82 -1.49
CA ARG A 177 -5.48 -0.76 -2.41
C ARG A 177 -6.97 -0.52 -2.21
N ASN A 178 -7.36 0.76 -2.19
CA ASN A 178 -8.75 1.19 -2.12
C ASN A 178 -8.97 2.26 -3.19
N TYR A 179 -10.01 2.08 -4.02
CA TYR A 179 -10.33 2.94 -5.16
C TYR A 179 -11.63 3.70 -4.89
N ASN A 180 -11.67 4.97 -5.26
CA ASN A 180 -12.88 5.75 -5.49
C ASN A 180 -12.76 6.45 -6.86
N ASP A 181 -13.80 7.17 -7.28
CA ASP A 181 -13.96 7.64 -8.66
C ASP A 181 -12.74 8.43 -9.19
N ASP A 182 -12.21 9.36 -8.40
CA ASP A 182 -11.10 10.24 -8.79
C ASP A 182 -9.75 9.84 -8.19
N MET A 183 -9.70 8.84 -7.31
CA MET A 183 -8.53 8.60 -6.47
C MET A 183 -8.34 7.15 -6.01
N THR A 184 -7.07 6.77 -5.89
CA THR A 184 -6.64 5.49 -5.30
C THR A 184 -5.77 5.74 -4.08
N VAL A 185 -6.09 5.10 -2.96
CA VAL A 185 -5.18 4.94 -1.80
C VAL A 185 -4.49 3.59 -1.89
N ILE A 186 -3.17 3.57 -1.72
CA ILE A 186 -2.39 2.35 -1.52
C ILE A 186 -1.75 2.40 -0.13
N ILE A 187 -2.07 1.43 0.73
CA ILE A 187 -1.37 1.20 1.99
C ILE A 187 -0.17 0.30 1.70
N CYS A 188 1.03 0.81 1.96
CA CYS A 188 2.25 0.02 1.90
C CYS A 188 2.40 -0.82 3.18
N PRO A 189 3.03 -2.01 3.09
CA PRO A 189 3.22 -2.91 4.22
C PRO A 189 4.22 -2.31 5.23
N SER A 190 3.75 -1.43 6.11
CA SER A 190 4.56 -0.60 7.03
C SER A 190 4.21 -0.79 8.49
N ARG A 191 2.92 -0.93 8.82
CA ARG A 191 2.46 -1.37 10.15
C ARG A 191 2.73 -2.86 10.30
N VAL A 192 3.54 -3.21 11.29
CA VAL A 192 3.87 -4.61 11.61
C VAL A 192 2.74 -5.18 12.45
N LEU A 193 2.25 -6.37 12.10
CA LEU A 193 1.34 -7.11 12.95
C LEU A 193 2.08 -7.62 14.18
N ASP A 194 1.49 -7.43 15.37
CA ASP A 194 1.94 -8.10 16.59
C ASP A 194 1.64 -9.60 16.51
N PHE A 195 2.55 -10.33 15.85
CA PHE A 195 2.51 -11.78 15.65
C PHE A 195 3.93 -12.34 15.63
N ASP A 196 4.18 -13.39 16.42
CA ASP A 196 5.46 -14.09 16.48
C ASP A 196 5.26 -15.56 16.09
N GLY A 197 5.48 -15.86 14.80
CA GLY A 197 5.25 -17.20 14.27
C GLY A 197 5.40 -17.27 12.75
N GLU A 198 5.11 -18.44 12.19
CA GLU A 198 5.05 -18.62 10.74
C GLU A 198 3.60 -18.68 10.25
N ILE A 199 3.30 -17.95 9.19
CA ILE A 199 2.00 -18.00 8.51
C ILE A 199 2.02 -19.11 7.46
N ASN A 200 1.15 -20.10 7.67
CA ASN A 200 0.80 -21.15 6.72
C ASN A 200 -0.73 -21.18 6.52
N LYS A 201 -1.26 -22.12 5.74
CA LYS A 201 -2.70 -22.22 5.42
C LYS A 201 -3.62 -22.46 6.64
N GLU A 202 -3.08 -23.06 7.70
CA GLU A 202 -3.81 -23.46 8.92
C GLU A 202 -3.66 -22.43 10.05
N THR A 203 -2.68 -21.52 9.98
CA THR A 203 -2.58 -20.39 10.91
C THR A 203 -3.86 -19.55 10.85
N GLU A 204 -4.50 -19.26 11.98
CA GLU A 204 -5.64 -18.34 12.05
C GLU A 204 -5.15 -16.93 12.42
N LEU A 205 -5.53 -15.91 11.66
CA LEU A 205 -5.10 -14.51 11.88
C LEU A 205 -6.24 -13.58 12.31
N GLU A 206 -7.46 -14.10 12.46
CA GLU A 206 -8.63 -13.32 12.89
C GLU A 206 -8.37 -12.63 14.26
N ASP A 207 -7.96 -13.41 15.26
CA ASP A 207 -7.59 -12.88 16.57
C ASP A 207 -6.30 -12.03 16.52
N VAL A 208 -5.38 -12.31 15.59
CA VAL A 208 -4.20 -11.45 15.37
C VAL A 208 -4.64 -10.05 14.95
N TYR A 209 -5.61 -9.91 14.03
CA TYR A 209 -6.15 -8.62 13.63
C TYR A 209 -6.99 -7.95 14.73
N LYS A 210 -7.87 -8.70 15.42
CA LYS A 210 -8.68 -8.15 16.52
C LYS A 210 -7.84 -7.58 17.66
N ASN A 211 -6.68 -8.19 17.92
CA ASN A 211 -5.74 -7.72 18.93
C ASN A 211 -4.82 -6.58 18.45
N GLN A 212 -4.82 -6.24 17.15
CA GLN A 212 -4.08 -5.06 16.69
C GLN A 212 -4.71 -3.77 17.23
N LYS A 213 -3.87 -2.86 17.71
CA LYS A 213 -4.31 -1.53 18.13
C LYS A 213 -4.72 -0.72 16.91
N LEU A 214 -6.01 -0.38 16.81
CA LEU A 214 -6.47 0.63 15.85
C LEU A 214 -6.03 2.01 16.33
N ILE A 215 -5.51 2.82 15.40
CA ILE A 215 -5.07 4.19 15.69
C ILE A 215 -6.33 5.07 15.80
N GLU A 216 -6.42 5.90 16.84
CA GLU A 216 -7.48 6.90 16.97
C GLU A 216 -7.52 7.85 15.77
N THR A 217 -8.73 8.12 15.26
CA THR A 217 -8.93 8.94 14.06
C THR A 217 -9.59 10.29 14.37
N ASP A 218 -10.07 10.50 15.59
CA ASP A 218 -10.74 11.72 16.05
C ASP A 218 -9.78 12.82 16.53
N ILE A 219 -8.48 12.52 16.61
CA ILE A 219 -7.40 13.46 16.95
C ILE A 219 -6.48 13.75 15.74
N HIS A 220 -5.48 14.61 15.92
CA HIS A 220 -4.53 14.95 14.87
C HIS A 220 -3.71 13.70 14.44
N PRO A 221 -3.50 13.41 13.14
CA PRO A 221 -2.89 12.14 12.72
C PRO A 221 -1.45 11.97 13.24
N VAL A 222 -0.69 13.05 13.37
CA VAL A 222 0.67 13.02 13.93
C VAL A 222 0.67 12.74 15.44
N GLU A 223 -0.32 13.24 16.16
CA GLU A 223 -0.51 12.98 17.59
C GLU A 223 -0.92 11.52 17.80
N ALA A 224 -1.83 11.01 16.97
CA ALA A 224 -2.25 9.62 16.97
C ALA A 224 -1.06 8.67 16.72
N LEU A 225 -0.24 8.89 15.68
CA LEU A 225 0.92 8.05 15.43
C LEU A 225 1.95 8.09 16.57
N ASN A 226 2.17 9.25 17.21
CA ASN A 226 3.02 9.34 18.40
C ASN A 226 2.44 8.57 19.60
N LYS A 227 1.13 8.66 19.83
CA LYS A 227 0.42 7.98 20.94
C LYS A 227 0.45 6.45 20.78
N TYR A 228 0.31 5.95 19.56
CA TYR A 228 0.23 4.52 19.27
C TYR A 228 1.58 3.85 18.97
N GLY A 229 2.60 4.62 18.59
CA GLY A 229 3.95 4.11 18.34
C GLY A 229 4.12 3.43 16.96
N ASP A 230 3.24 3.73 16.01
CA ASP A 230 3.09 2.97 14.77
C ASP A 230 3.72 3.69 13.56
N ASN A 231 4.36 2.92 12.68
CA ASN A 231 4.82 3.37 11.37
C ASN A 231 3.65 3.43 10.38
N ILE A 232 3.61 4.38 9.45
CA ILE A 232 2.66 4.33 8.33
C ILE A 232 3.26 4.82 7.03
N ALA A 233 3.06 4.06 5.96
CA ALA A 233 3.46 4.43 4.62
C ALA A 233 2.41 4.08 3.56
N GLY A 234 2.35 4.86 2.49
CA GLY A 234 1.42 4.63 1.39
C GLY A 234 1.30 5.79 0.40
N PHE A 235 0.50 5.57 -0.64
CA PHE A 235 0.25 6.52 -1.72
C PHE A 235 -1.19 7.02 -1.71
N ILE A 236 -1.34 8.29 -2.04
CA ILE A 236 -2.57 8.93 -2.51
C ILE A 236 -2.32 9.29 -3.97
N ILE A 237 -3.00 8.60 -4.89
CA ILE A 237 -2.91 8.86 -6.33
C ILE A 237 -4.24 9.48 -6.75
N LYS A 238 -4.25 10.75 -7.15
CA LYS A 238 -5.43 11.50 -7.59
C LYS A 238 -5.38 11.73 -9.10
N ASN A 239 -6.45 11.40 -9.82
CA ASN A 239 -6.67 11.82 -11.20
C ASN A 239 -7.13 13.28 -11.18
N ASP A 240 -6.40 14.16 -11.85
CA ASP A 240 -6.67 15.60 -11.86
C ASP A 240 -6.97 16.04 -13.30
N GLU A 241 -8.16 15.69 -13.78
CA GLU A 241 -8.62 15.94 -15.15
C GLU A 241 -8.65 17.44 -15.49
N LYS A 242 -8.89 18.29 -14.49
CA LYS A 242 -8.92 19.76 -14.65
C LYS A 242 -7.58 20.33 -15.11
N TYR A 243 -6.48 19.75 -14.65
CA TYR A 243 -5.12 20.17 -15.01
C TYR A 243 -4.42 19.14 -15.92
N ASP A 244 -5.19 18.19 -16.48
CA ASP A 244 -4.73 17.03 -17.26
C ASP A 244 -3.46 16.38 -16.69
N GLN A 245 -3.53 15.93 -15.44
CA GLN A 245 -2.38 15.36 -14.74
C GLN A 245 -2.80 14.29 -13.72
N VAL A 246 -1.81 13.56 -13.20
CA VAL A 246 -1.94 12.64 -12.07
C VAL A 246 -1.08 13.18 -10.94
N ARG A 247 -1.70 13.45 -9.77
CA ARG A 247 -0.97 13.83 -8.57
C ARG A 247 -0.70 12.60 -7.71
N ILE A 248 0.52 12.46 -7.23
CA ILE A 248 0.93 11.37 -6.34
C ILE A 248 1.52 11.99 -5.07
N THR A 249 0.88 11.75 -3.94
CA THR A 249 1.43 12.03 -2.61
C THR A 249 1.81 10.69 -1.99
N TYR A 250 3.10 10.45 -1.78
CA TYR A 250 3.59 9.33 -0.98
C TYR A 250 3.98 9.81 0.40
N ILE A 251 3.58 9.08 1.43
CA ILE A 251 3.89 9.38 2.83
C ILE A 251 4.59 8.16 3.42
N ASN A 252 5.58 8.40 4.27
CA ASN A 252 6.27 7.38 5.05
C ASN A 252 6.74 7.99 6.39
N ALA A 253 5.95 7.72 7.42
CA ALA A 253 6.13 8.16 8.79
C ALA A 253 6.68 7.00 9.63
N ILE A 254 7.79 7.25 10.33
CA ILE A 254 8.57 6.27 11.07
C ILE A 254 8.61 6.66 12.55
N TYR A 255 8.19 5.76 13.44
CA TYR A 255 8.28 5.95 14.88
C TYR A 255 9.71 5.66 15.39
N ASP A 256 10.23 6.58 16.19
CA ASP A 256 11.46 6.44 16.95
C ASP A 256 11.15 5.70 18.26
N ASN A 257 11.38 4.38 18.24
CA ASN A 257 11.25 3.51 19.40
C ASN A 257 12.46 3.57 20.36
N GLY A 258 13.41 4.47 20.12
CA GLY A 258 14.64 4.58 20.91
C GLY A 258 15.75 3.60 20.50
N ASN A 259 15.56 2.79 19.44
CA ASN A 259 16.61 1.95 18.85
C ASN A 259 17.28 2.68 17.67
N PRO A 260 18.50 3.25 17.83
CA PRO A 260 19.09 4.09 16.79
C PRO A 260 19.42 3.33 15.49
N ASN A 261 19.71 2.03 15.58
CA ASN A 261 20.04 1.20 14.42
C ASN A 261 18.80 0.96 13.55
N GLU A 262 17.67 0.65 14.18
CA GLU A 262 16.39 0.44 13.48
C GLU A 262 15.88 1.74 12.84
N VAL A 263 15.90 2.85 13.59
CA VAL A 263 15.51 4.16 13.06
C VAL A 263 16.39 4.55 11.87
N SER A 264 17.71 4.39 11.98
CA SER A 264 18.65 4.69 10.88
C SER A 264 18.39 3.81 9.64
N ARG A 265 18.07 2.52 9.85
CA ARG A 265 17.73 1.58 8.77
C ARG A 265 16.43 1.96 8.07
N ASN A 266 15.40 2.32 8.83
CA ASN A 266 14.10 2.76 8.29
C ASN A 266 14.22 4.08 7.52
N LEU A 267 14.99 5.05 8.04
CA LEU A 267 15.25 6.32 7.35
C LEU A 267 16.02 6.12 6.03
N LYS A 268 17.01 5.20 6.02
CA LYS A 268 17.71 4.81 4.79
C LYS A 268 16.76 4.16 3.78
N HIS A 269 15.97 3.17 4.22
CA HIS A 269 14.98 2.50 3.38
C HIS A 269 14.00 3.49 2.74
N ARG A 270 13.47 4.46 3.51
CA ARG A 270 12.60 5.51 3.00
C ARG A 270 13.29 6.38 1.94
N THR A 271 14.58 6.67 2.11
CA THR A 271 15.37 7.43 1.12
C THR A 271 15.51 6.65 -0.19
N ASP A 272 15.74 5.35 -0.12
CA ASP A 272 15.78 4.46 -1.28
C ASP A 272 14.38 4.33 -1.93
N GLU A 273 13.31 4.24 -1.14
CA GLU A 273 11.91 4.26 -1.63
C GLU A 273 11.58 5.55 -2.38
N PHE A 274 11.89 6.74 -1.82
CA PHE A 274 11.69 8.02 -2.50
C PHE A 274 12.40 8.08 -3.87
N LYS A 275 13.62 7.54 -3.94
CA LYS A 275 14.36 7.42 -5.20
C LYS A 275 13.66 6.48 -6.18
N LYS A 276 13.26 5.27 -5.77
CA LYS A 276 12.51 4.31 -6.61
C LYS A 276 11.19 4.90 -7.12
N ILE A 277 10.46 5.60 -6.26
CA ILE A 277 9.18 6.26 -6.56
C ILE A 277 9.36 7.35 -7.62
N THR A 278 10.43 8.16 -7.51
CA THR A 278 10.78 9.20 -8.50
C THR A 278 11.20 8.59 -9.84
N GLU A 279 12.04 7.54 -9.83
CA GLU A 279 12.45 6.90 -11.10
C GLU A 279 11.29 6.16 -11.76
N LEU A 280 10.31 5.66 -10.99
CA LEU A 280 9.09 5.09 -11.53
C LEU A 280 8.16 6.14 -12.14
N SER A 281 8.00 7.32 -11.54
CA SER A 281 7.18 8.39 -12.11
C SER A 281 7.73 8.86 -13.45
N LYS A 282 9.05 9.07 -13.56
CA LYS A 282 9.74 9.38 -14.84
C LYS A 282 9.45 8.34 -15.93
N LYS A 283 9.51 7.04 -15.58
CA LYS A 283 9.18 5.93 -16.51
C LYS A 283 7.70 5.90 -16.94
N ILE A 284 6.78 6.44 -16.14
CA ILE A 284 5.33 6.54 -16.48
C ILE A 284 5.05 7.75 -17.39
N THR A 285 5.95 8.72 -17.41
CA THR A 285 5.89 10.01 -18.13
C THR A 285 6.63 10.01 -19.49
N PRO A 286 6.89 8.88 -20.20
CA PRO A 286 7.95 8.82 -21.20
C PRO A 286 7.78 9.91 -22.26
N ASN A 287 8.90 10.59 -22.55
CA ASN A 287 8.99 11.79 -23.35
C ASN A 287 8.10 11.75 -24.60
N ASN A 288 7.41 12.86 -24.86
CA ASN A 288 6.94 13.13 -26.22
C ASN A 288 8.18 13.13 -27.14
N GLU A 289 8.12 12.36 -28.24
CA GLU A 289 8.98 12.55 -29.41
C GLU A 289 8.63 13.86 -30.13
#